data_AF-A0A3M1U1C9-F1
#
_entry.id   AF-A0A3M1U1C9-F1
#
_cell.length_a   1.000
_cell.length_b   1.000
_cell.length_c   1.000
_cell.angle_alpha   90.00
_cell.angle_beta   90.00
_cell.angle_gamma   90.00
#
_symmetry.space_group_name_H-M   'P 1'
#
loop_
_entity.id
_entity.type
_entity.pdbx_description
1 polymer ?
#
loop_
_entity_poly.entity_id
_entity_poly.type
_entity_poly.pdbx_seq_one_letter_code
_entity_poly.pdbx_strand_id
1 'polypeptide(L)'
;DPSSVAYKRAKYTIELLKLNKRDLLPKARKEAYGDYRARLREYVRSKANGIPQTQLNNMIEGIKSKQHPAVWAEMKRQHPHIPELKALFDQAPEALNW
;
A
#
# COMPACT_ATOMS: atom_id res chain seq x y z
N ASP A 1 22.22 -13.67 -16.49
CA ASP A 1 23.16 -13.25 -17.55
C ASP A 1 22.40 -12.64 -18.74
N PRO A 2 22.65 -11.37 -19.09
CA PRO A 2 22.07 -10.68 -20.24
C PRO A 2 22.37 -11.32 -21.62
N SER A 3 23.46 -12.08 -21.77
CA SER A 3 23.77 -12.75 -23.05
C SER A 3 22.97 -14.02 -23.29
N SER A 4 22.43 -14.63 -22.22
CA SER A 4 21.67 -15.88 -22.31
C SER A 4 20.42 -15.78 -23.19
N VAL A 5 20.10 -16.88 -23.87
CA VAL A 5 18.88 -17.00 -24.69
C VAL A 5 17.63 -16.78 -23.86
N ALA A 6 17.60 -17.28 -22.62
CA ALA A 6 16.48 -17.11 -21.70
C ALA A 6 16.24 -15.63 -21.36
N TYR A 7 17.30 -14.87 -21.06
CA TYR A 7 17.20 -13.44 -20.79
C TYR A 7 16.69 -12.67 -22.01
N LYS A 8 17.23 -12.95 -23.20
CA LYS A 8 16.81 -12.30 -24.45
C LYS A 8 15.35 -12.60 -24.79
N ARG A 9 14.89 -13.84 -24.60
CA ARG A 9 13.47 -14.22 -24.75
C ARG A 9 12.59 -13.48 -23.75
N ALA A 10 12.95 -13.46 -22.47
CA ALA A 10 12.19 -12.76 -21.44
C ALA A 10 12.08 -11.25 -21.74
N LYS A 11 13.19 -10.60 -22.11
CA LYS A 11 13.23 -9.19 -22.50
C LYS A 11 12.33 -8.91 -23.70
N TYR A 12 12.45 -9.73 -24.75
CA TYR A 12 11.62 -9.61 -25.95
C TYR A 12 10.12 -9.77 -25.64
N THR A 13 9.74 -10.76 -24.82
CA THR A 13 8.35 -10.96 -24.38
C THR A 13 7.82 -9.77 -23.58
N ILE A 14 8.60 -9.24 -22.64
CA ILE A 14 8.25 -8.06 -21.84
C ILE A 14 8.02 -6.85 -22.74
N GLU A 15 8.87 -6.64 -23.74
CA GLU A 15 8.77 -5.53 -24.70
C GLU A 15 7.57 -5.69 -25.64
N LEU A 16 7.37 -6.89 -26.20
CA LEU A 16 6.29 -7.21 -27.13
C LEU A 16 4.91 -7.10 -26.48
N LEU A 17 4.73 -7.76 -25.33
CA LEU A 17 3.47 -7.73 -24.58
C LEU A 17 3.30 -6.41 -23.79
N LYS A 18 4.34 -5.57 -23.76
CA LYS A 18 4.41 -4.34 -22.97
C LYS A 18 4.11 -4.59 -21.50
N LEU A 19 4.54 -5.74 -20.95
CA LEU A 19 4.18 -6.16 -19.59
C LEU A 19 4.54 -5.09 -18.55
N ASN A 20 5.63 -4.34 -18.76
CA ASN A 20 6.08 -3.26 -17.88
C ASN A 20 5.72 -1.85 -18.40
N LYS A 21 5.12 -1.71 -19.58
CA LYS A 21 4.80 -0.42 -20.24
C LYS A 21 3.30 -0.13 -20.38
N ARG A 22 2.44 -1.16 -20.34
CA ARG A 22 0.97 -1.05 -20.27
C ARG A 22 0.45 -0.90 -18.84
N ASP A 23 1.36 -0.77 -17.89
CA ASP A 23 1.16 -1.30 -16.56
C ASP A 23 0.43 -0.28 -15.68
N LEU A 24 -0.90 -0.26 -15.82
CA LEU A 24 -1.82 0.41 -14.89
C LEU A 24 -1.56 -0.04 -13.45
N LEU A 25 -0.97 -1.22 -13.25
CA LEU A 25 -0.79 -1.84 -11.95
C LEU A 25 0.27 -1.14 -11.08
N PRO A 26 1.50 -0.85 -11.52
CA PRO A 26 2.43 0.02 -10.79
C PRO A 26 1.85 1.39 -10.43
N LYS A 27 1.14 2.04 -11.37
CA LYS A 27 0.50 3.33 -11.12
C LYS A 27 -0.60 3.21 -10.06
N ALA A 28 -1.51 2.25 -10.22
CA ALA A 28 -2.59 1.98 -9.28
C ALA A 28 -2.08 1.57 -7.89
N ARG A 29 -0.98 0.81 -7.80
CA ARG A 29 -0.33 0.46 -6.53
C ARG A 29 0.29 1.68 -5.84
N LYS A 30 0.93 2.57 -6.61
CA LYS A 30 1.47 3.83 -6.08
C LYS A 30 0.35 4.74 -5.56
N GLU A 31 -0.75 4.84 -6.30
CA GLU A 31 -1.95 5.59 -5.89
C GLU A 31 -2.56 4.96 -4.63
N ALA A 32 -2.75 3.63 -4.61
CA ALA A 32 -3.26 2.91 -3.45
C ALA A 32 -2.38 3.13 -2.21
N TYR A 33 -1.05 3.12 -2.33
CA TYR A 33 -0.14 3.43 -1.24
C TYR A 33 -0.40 4.83 -0.67
N GLY A 34 -0.50 5.85 -1.54
CA GLY A 34 -0.79 7.22 -1.13
C GLY A 34 -2.11 7.32 -0.39
N ASP A 35 -3.14 6.64 -0.89
CA ASP A 35 -4.47 6.65 -0.29
C ASP A 35 -4.54 5.92 1.06
N TYR A 36 -3.93 4.73 1.18
CA TYR A 36 -3.86 3.99 2.44
C TYR A 36 -3.16 4.82 3.51
N ARG A 37 -2.03 5.43 3.15
CA ARG A 37 -1.26 6.32 4.02
C ARG A 37 -2.10 7.53 4.45
N ALA A 38 -2.81 8.17 3.53
CA ALA A 38 -3.67 9.32 3.84
C ALA A 38 -4.80 8.94 4.81
N ARG A 39 -5.46 7.81 4.58
CA ARG A 39 -6.54 7.29 5.45
C ARG A 39 -6.04 6.90 6.83
N LEU A 40 -4.88 6.24 6.92
CA LEU A 40 -4.27 5.90 8.20
C LEU A 40 -3.90 7.16 8.99
N ARG A 41 -3.33 8.17 8.32
CA ARG A 41 -3.05 9.46 8.96
C ARG A 41 -4.31 10.14 9.47
N GLU A 42 -5.37 10.16 8.66
CA GLU A 42 -6.65 10.74 9.08
C GLU A 42 -7.21 9.98 10.29
N TYR A 43 -7.23 8.66 10.25
CA TYR A 43 -7.64 7.83 11.40
C TYR A 43 -6.86 8.18 12.67
N VAL A 44 -5.53 8.24 12.59
CA VAL A 44 -4.66 8.58 13.72
C VAL A 44 -5.00 9.97 14.27
N ARG A 45 -5.16 10.97 13.39
CA ARG A 45 -5.50 12.33 13.77
C ARG A 45 -6.88 12.38 14.43
N SER A 46 -7.88 11.73 13.85
CA SER A 46 -9.23 11.74 14.40
C SER A 46 -9.30 11.01 15.74
N LYS A 47 -8.60 9.87 15.87
CA LYS A 47 -8.45 9.15 17.15
C LYS A 47 -7.83 10.05 18.22
N ALA A 48 -6.76 10.78 17.89
CA ALA A 48 -6.13 11.74 18.81
C ALA A 48 -7.07 12.89 19.21
N ASN A 49 -7.99 13.29 18.33
CA ASN A 49 -9.01 14.31 18.60
C ASN A 49 -10.24 13.77 19.36
N GLY A 50 -10.26 12.49 19.73
CA GLY A 50 -11.35 11.90 20.51
C GLY A 50 -12.68 11.79 19.76
N ILE A 51 -12.67 11.63 18.43
CA ILE A 51 -13.92 11.40 17.70
C ILE A 51 -14.60 10.10 18.16
N PRO A 52 -15.93 9.98 18.02
CA PRO A 52 -16.65 8.79 18.45
C PRO A 52 -16.13 7.50 17.81
N GLN A 53 -16.11 6.42 18.59
CA GLN A 53 -15.66 5.10 18.12
C GLN A 53 -16.45 4.61 16.89
N THR A 54 -17.72 4.97 16.77
CA THR A 54 -18.55 4.65 15.59
C THR A 54 -17.98 5.27 14.31
N GLN A 55 -17.47 6.50 14.38
CA GLN A 55 -16.82 7.15 13.24
C GLN A 55 -15.45 6.54 12.95
N LEU A 56 -14.68 6.18 14.00
CA LEU A 56 -13.42 5.45 13.84
C LEU A 56 -13.64 4.09 13.16
N ASN A 57 -14.71 3.38 13.52
CA ASN A 57 -15.05 2.10 12.90
C ASN A 57 -15.35 2.27 11.40
N ASN A 58 -16.06 3.33 11.01
CA ASN A 58 -16.30 3.63 9.58
C ASN A 58 -14.98 3.89 8.83
N MET A 59 -14.02 4.55 9.46
CA MET A 59 -12.68 4.77 8.87
C MET A 59 -11.91 3.45 8.72
N ILE A 60 -11.95 2.57 9.72
CA ILE A 60 -11.33 1.25 9.70
C ILE A 60 -11.91 0.41 8.56
N GLU A 61 -13.23 0.35 8.43
CA GLU A 61 -13.90 -0.38 7.35
C GLU A 61 -13.58 0.21 5.98
N GLY A 62 -13.44 1.54 5.90
CA GLY A 62 -12.97 2.24 4.70
C GLY A 62 -11.51 1.95 4.33
N ILE A 63 -10.68 1.47 5.26
CA ILE A 63 -9.32 0.99 4.99
C ILE A 63 -9.38 -0.47 4.55
N LYS A 64 -10.10 -1.34 5.29
CA LYS A 64 -10.20 -2.78 5.00
C LYS A 64 -10.83 -3.10 3.63
N SER A 65 -11.84 -2.33 3.23
CA SER A 65 -12.57 -2.54 1.97
C SER A 65 -11.85 -2.02 0.73
N LYS A 66 -10.68 -1.38 0.88
CA LYS A 66 -10.02 -0.68 -0.21
C LYS A 66 -9.33 -1.65 -1.17
N GLN A 67 -9.29 -1.26 -2.45
CA GLN A 67 -8.61 -2.01 -3.50
C GLN A 67 -7.10 -2.13 -3.23
N HIS A 68 -6.48 -3.13 -3.87
CA HIS A 68 -5.05 -3.46 -3.72
C HIS A 68 -4.63 -3.82 -2.28
N PRO A 69 -5.24 -4.85 -1.66
CA PRO A 69 -4.92 -5.27 -0.28
C PRO A 69 -3.46 -5.70 -0.11
N ALA A 70 -2.80 -6.16 -1.19
CA ALA A 70 -1.37 -6.47 -1.16
C ALA A 70 -0.49 -5.24 -0.85
N VAL A 71 -0.91 -4.03 -1.23
CA VAL A 71 -0.20 -2.79 -0.89
C VAL A 71 -0.30 -2.53 0.61
N TRP A 72 -1.48 -2.75 1.21
CA TRP A 72 -1.66 -2.64 2.66
C TRP A 72 -0.81 -3.65 3.42
N ALA A 73 -0.80 -4.91 2.98
CA ALA A 73 0.07 -5.94 3.55
C ALA A 73 1.56 -5.55 3.47
N GLU A 74 2.00 -4.99 2.35
CA GLU A 74 3.39 -4.54 2.18
C GLU A 74 3.70 -3.33 3.08
N MET A 75 2.77 -2.39 3.22
CA MET A 75 2.91 -1.27 4.15
C MET A 75 3.08 -1.76 5.59
N LYS A 76 2.26 -2.72 6.03
CA LYS A 76 2.40 -3.35 7.35
C LYS A 76 3.74 -4.07 7.50
N ARG A 77 4.21 -4.79 6.47
CA ARG A 77 5.50 -5.50 6.52
C ARG A 77 6.70 -4.55 6.61
N GLN A 78 6.69 -3.47 5.84
CA GLN A 78 7.82 -2.56 5.69
C GLN A 78 7.79 -1.37 6.66
N HIS A 79 6.72 -1.18 7.43
CA HIS A 79 6.59 -0.03 8.31
C HIS A 79 7.79 0.22 9.23
N PRO A 80 8.51 -0.78 9.78
CA PRO A 80 9.64 -0.51 10.66
C PRO A 80 10.80 0.20 9.94
N HIS A 81 10.89 0.05 8.62
CA HIS A 81 11.96 0.60 7.78
C HIS A 81 11.55 1.89 7.06
N ILE A 82 10.28 2.27 7.10
CA ILE A 82 9.76 3.49 6.47
C ILE A 82 9.36 4.45 7.60
N PRO A 83 10.18 5.47 7.93
CA PRO A 83 10.01 6.30 9.12
C PRO A 83 8.60 6.87 9.30
N GLU A 84 7.98 7.27 8.19
CA GLU A 84 6.63 7.78 8.23
C GLU A 84 5.58 6.72 8.58
N LEU A 85 5.67 5.52 7.99
CA LEU A 85 4.75 4.44 8.33
C LEU A 85 4.99 3.99 9.76
N LYS A 86 6.25 3.92 10.20
CA LYS A 86 6.59 3.64 11.59
C LYS A 86 5.85 4.59 12.53
N ALA A 87 5.96 5.90 12.31
CA ALA A 87 5.27 6.90 13.13
C ALA A 87 3.74 6.74 13.13
N LEU A 88 3.13 6.35 12.01
CA LEU A 88 1.69 6.11 11.91
C LEU A 88 1.26 4.83 12.64
N PHE A 89 1.96 3.72 12.44
CA PHE A 89 1.64 2.44 13.08
C PHE A 89 2.00 2.44 14.58
N ASP A 90 2.98 3.21 15.03
CA ASP A 90 3.24 3.41 16.46
C ASP A 90 2.06 4.12 17.16
N GLN A 91 1.34 5.01 16.46
CA GLN A 91 0.15 5.71 16.97
C GLN A 91 -1.15 4.89 16.85
N ALA A 92 -1.18 3.94 15.91
CA ALA A 92 -2.29 3.03 15.68
C ALA A 92 -1.79 1.58 15.55
N PRO A 93 -1.24 0.97 16.63
CA PRO A 93 -0.70 -0.39 16.58
C PRO A 93 -1.78 -1.42 16.24
N GLU A 94 -3.04 -1.15 16.57
CA GLU A 94 -4.19 -1.97 16.18
C GLU A 94 -4.32 -2.13 14.66
N ALA A 95 -3.80 -1.18 13.87
CA ALA A 95 -3.86 -1.21 12.41
C ALA A 95 -3.02 -2.33 11.78
N LEU A 96 -2.07 -2.90 12.53
CA LEU A 96 -1.29 -4.06 12.07
C LEU A 96 -2.17 -5.32 11.93
N ASN A 97 -3.31 -5.35 12.62
CA ASN A 97 -4.26 -6.47 12.64
C ASN A 97 -5.47 -6.28 11.70
N TRP A 98 -5.49 -5.21 10.88
CA TRP A 98 -6.55 -4.96 9.90
C TRP A 98 -6.28 -5.61 8.55
#